data_AF-A0A839H861-F1
#
_entry.id   AF-A0A839H861-F1
#
_cell.length_a   1.000
_cell.length_b   1.000
_cell.length_c   1.000
_cell.angle_alpha   90.00
_cell.angle_beta   90.00
_cell.angle_gamma   90.00
#
_symmetry.space_group_name_H-M   'P 1'
#
loop_
_entity.id
_entity.type
_entity.pdbx_description
1 polymer ?
#
loop_
_entity_poly.entity_id
_entity_poly.type
_entity_poly.pdbx_seq_one_letter_code
_entity_poly.pdbx_strand_id
1 'polypeptide(L)'
;MNNNYYLWILQTENDFYNRPKLSNEEFEKKLANVWGDEFKLAGNYNGYDNPVYVYHKKCDKVIFISRAGNLLKGQGCRQCYWDSLHKKRLAEGKKKFVEWLGEDFTLISEYKGCDKKVIVKANKCGHVFKTSVRNLQLRKMCKVCYGKRKYPYRYTIFGSWLLKERQRLGISQETLSTLSGVDNALISHIENGQYKADEAIQNRLKYYLEKYKDWSVGTHDRNFKRSRSQYD
;
A
#
# COMPACT_ATOMS: atom_id res chain seq x y z
N MET A 1 24.13 44.75 65.70
CA MET A 1 23.99 43.37 65.15
C MET A 1 22.93 43.39 64.05
N ASN A 2 23.17 42.68 62.95
CA ASN A 2 22.17 42.22 61.97
C ASN A 2 21.59 43.12 60.85
N ASN A 3 22.23 44.19 60.39
CA ASN A 3 21.79 44.79 59.11
C ASN A 3 22.28 43.99 57.87
N ASN A 4 23.45 43.34 57.98
CA ASN A 4 24.04 42.54 56.90
C ASN A 4 23.37 41.17 56.70
N TYR A 5 22.79 40.60 57.76
CA TYR A 5 22.13 39.30 57.71
C TYR A 5 20.77 39.38 56.97
N TYR A 6 20.01 40.46 57.20
CA TYR A 6 18.76 40.71 56.49
C TYR A 6 18.99 41.04 55.00
N LEU A 7 20.04 41.79 54.67
CA LEU A 7 20.40 42.05 53.27
C LEU A 7 20.80 40.75 52.54
N TRP A 8 21.55 39.85 53.19
CA TRP A 8 21.93 38.56 52.61
C TRP A 8 20.75 37.62 52.41
N ILE A 9 19.77 37.60 53.33
CA ILE A 9 18.53 36.82 53.18
C ILE A 9 17.68 37.37 52.03
N LEU A 10 17.51 38.69 51.93
CA LEU A 10 16.74 39.31 50.84
C LEU A 10 17.40 39.11 49.48
N GLN A 11 18.74 39.09 49.41
CA GLN A 11 19.47 38.77 48.18
C GLN A 11 19.27 37.31 47.79
N THR A 12 19.41 36.38 48.74
CA THR A 12 19.28 34.93 48.48
C THR A 12 17.85 34.48 48.19
N GLU A 13 16.83 35.12 48.78
CA GLU A 13 15.42 34.91 48.42
C GLU A 13 15.12 35.41 47.01
N ASN A 14 15.63 36.59 46.63
CA ASN A 14 15.47 37.15 45.29
C ASN A 14 16.24 36.35 44.21
N ASP A 15 17.40 35.80 44.56
CA ASP A 15 18.21 34.90 43.73
C ASP A 15 17.54 33.52 43.54
N PHE A 16 16.73 33.07 44.52
CA PHE A 16 15.95 31.84 44.41
C PHE A 16 14.83 31.95 43.37
N TYR A 17 14.22 33.13 43.23
CA TYR A 17 13.18 33.42 42.24
C TYR A 17 13.72 33.85 40.87
N ASN A 18 14.97 34.31 40.79
CA ASN A 18 15.66 34.65 39.55
C ASN A 18 16.73 33.61 39.19
N ARG A 19 16.32 32.36 38.91
CA ARG A 19 17.21 31.47 38.15
C ARG A 19 17.53 32.16 36.83
N PRO A 20 18.81 32.36 36.48
CA PRO A 20 19.17 32.97 35.21
C PRO A 20 18.51 32.16 34.09
N LYS A 21 17.64 32.82 33.32
CA LYS A 21 17.07 32.21 32.13
C LYS A 21 18.25 31.89 31.23
N LEU A 22 18.39 30.61 30.92
CA LEU A 22 19.37 30.15 29.93
C LEU A 22 19.33 31.07 28.71
N SER A 23 20.48 31.50 28.21
CA SER A 23 20.51 32.24 26.96
C SER A 23 20.14 31.32 25.78
N ASN A 24 19.81 31.90 24.62
CA ASN A 24 19.60 31.11 23.40
C ASN A 24 20.81 30.23 23.07
N GLU A 25 22.03 30.77 23.19
CA GLU A 25 23.28 30.05 22.90
C GLU A 25 23.53 28.90 23.88
N GLU A 26 23.26 29.11 25.17
CA GLU A 26 23.37 28.05 26.17
C GLU A 26 22.33 26.95 25.94
N PHE A 27 21.13 27.32 25.51
CA PHE A 27 20.09 26.37 25.16
C PHE A 27 20.50 25.54 23.94
N GLU A 28 21.02 26.17 22.89
CA GLU A 28 21.53 25.48 21.71
C GLU A 28 22.69 24.54 22.05
N LYS A 29 23.63 24.94 22.91
CA LYS A 29 24.70 24.05 23.40
C LYS A 29 24.15 22.82 24.12
N LYS A 30 23.18 23.00 25.02
CA LYS A 30 22.53 21.87 25.72
C LYS A 30 21.74 20.99 24.75
N LEU A 31 21.08 21.59 23.77
CA LEU A 31 20.36 20.88 22.74
C LEU A 31 21.32 20.02 21.90
N ALA A 32 22.48 20.58 21.54
CA ALA A 32 23.52 19.88 20.81
C ALA A 32 24.16 18.74 21.60
N ASN A 33 24.30 18.88 22.92
CA ASN A 33 24.79 17.78 23.76
C ASN A 33 23.85 16.58 23.79
N VAL A 34 22.53 16.79 23.66
CA VAL A 34 21.53 15.71 23.69
C VAL A 34 21.28 15.12 22.31
N TRP A 35 21.22 15.96 21.28
CA TRP A 35 20.77 15.57 19.94
C TRP A 35 21.81 15.75 18.84
N GLY A 36 23.04 16.16 19.18
CA GLY A 36 24.04 16.53 18.21
C GLY A 36 23.57 17.69 17.35
N ASP A 37 23.65 17.54 16.04
CA ASP A 37 23.25 18.58 15.10
C ASP A 37 21.80 18.42 14.60
N GLU A 38 21.01 17.47 15.12
CA GLU A 38 19.69 17.13 14.59
C GLU A 38 18.65 18.24 14.78
N PHE A 39 18.76 19.04 15.85
CA PHE A 39 17.83 20.12 16.16
C PHE A 39 18.53 21.48 16.15
N LYS A 40 17.85 22.46 15.55
CA LYS A 40 18.27 23.86 15.54
C LYS A 40 17.16 24.73 16.13
N LEU A 41 17.51 25.72 16.94
CA LEU A 41 16.53 26.67 17.47
C LEU A 41 16.01 27.54 16.32
N ALA A 42 14.67 27.67 16.20
CA ALA A 42 14.00 28.42 15.14
C ALA A 42 13.26 29.66 15.69
N GLY A 43 13.57 30.08 16.91
CA GLY A 43 12.96 31.21 17.61
C GLY A 43 13.74 31.56 18.88
N ASN A 44 13.10 32.19 19.86
CA ASN A 44 13.74 32.49 21.15
C ASN A 44 13.39 31.45 22.21
N TYR A 45 14.38 31.09 23.02
CA TYR A 45 14.16 30.33 24.24
C TYR A 45 13.73 31.28 25.35
N ASN A 46 12.52 31.05 25.88
CA ASN A 46 11.93 31.92 26.90
C ASN A 46 11.77 31.23 28.27
N GLY A 47 12.37 30.04 28.45
CA GLY A 47 12.30 29.29 29.71
C GLY A 47 12.06 27.80 29.52
N TYR A 48 12.36 27.03 30.56
CA TYR A 48 12.35 25.56 30.52
C TYR A 48 10.95 24.98 30.28
N ASP A 49 9.96 25.54 30.96
CA ASP A 49 8.55 25.11 30.86
C ASP A 49 7.78 25.83 29.74
N ASN A 50 8.44 26.75 29.04
CA ASN A 50 7.83 27.51 27.97
C ASN A 50 7.97 26.78 26.63
N PRO A 51 7.03 27.01 25.71
CA PRO A 51 7.11 26.44 24.39
C PRO A 51 8.26 27.04 23.59
N VAL A 52 8.82 26.23 22.70
CA VAL A 52 9.92 26.61 21.82
C VAL A 52 9.69 26.06 20.43
N TYR A 53 10.11 26.83 19.42
CA TYR A 53 10.15 26.39 18.04
C TYR A 53 11.54 25.89 17.71
N VAL A 54 11.64 24.66 17.22
CA VAL A 54 12.90 24.07 16.77
C VAL A 54 12.73 23.49 15.39
N TYR A 55 13.74 23.62 14.56
CA TYR A 55 13.86 22.95 13.28
C TYR A 55 14.54 21.60 13.48
N HIS A 56 13.89 20.52 13.06
CA HIS A 56 14.42 19.17 13.12
C HIS A 56 14.90 18.74 11.73
N LYS A 57 16.22 18.65 11.55
CA LYS A 57 16.86 18.37 10.25
C LYS A 57 16.35 17.08 9.62
N LYS A 58 16.19 16.02 10.41
CA LYS A 58 15.82 14.69 9.92
C LYS A 58 14.43 14.61 9.30
N CYS A 59 13.48 15.44 9.73
CA CYS A 59 12.16 15.54 9.09
C CYS A 59 11.93 16.84 8.35
N ASP A 60 12.97 17.67 8.23
CA ASP A 60 12.98 18.94 7.51
C ASP A 60 11.78 19.84 7.85
N LYS A 61 11.46 19.96 9.15
CA LYS A 61 10.30 20.70 9.64
C LYS A 61 10.63 21.52 10.87
N VAL A 62 10.10 22.73 10.90
CA VAL A 62 9.96 23.50 12.15
C VAL A 62 8.82 22.90 12.95
N ILE A 63 9.11 22.50 14.17
CA ILE A 63 8.16 21.89 15.09
C ILE A 63 7.97 22.77 16.31
N PHE A 64 6.71 22.88 16.73
CA PHE A 64 6.34 23.50 18.00
C PHE A 64 6.43 22.45 19.11
N ILE A 65 7.19 22.76 20.16
CA ILE A 65 7.28 21.92 21.35
C ILE A 65 6.73 22.70 22.53
N SER A 66 5.76 22.12 23.23
CA SER A 66 5.05 22.77 24.34
C SER A 66 5.94 23.09 25.55
N ARG A 67 7.05 22.38 25.75
CA ARG A 67 8.04 22.67 26.80
C ARG A 67 9.46 22.43 26.29
N ALA A 68 10.32 23.44 26.32
CA ALA A 68 11.72 23.33 25.93
C ALA A 68 12.48 22.24 26.74
N GLY A 69 12.12 22.06 28.00
CA GLY A 69 12.68 21.03 28.86
C GLY A 69 12.48 19.59 28.39
N ASN A 70 11.46 19.32 27.57
CA ASN A 70 11.24 18.00 26.99
C ASN A 70 12.36 17.62 26.02
N LEU A 71 12.84 18.56 25.19
CA LEU A 71 13.97 18.33 24.30
C LEU A 71 15.23 18.01 25.09
N LEU A 72 15.50 18.77 26.15
CA LEU A 72 16.68 18.58 27.00
C LEU A 72 16.65 17.26 27.78
N LYS A 73 15.46 16.69 27.99
CA LYS A 73 15.25 15.35 28.58
C LYS A 73 15.30 14.22 27.55
N GLY A 74 15.57 14.51 26.27
CA GLY A 74 15.60 13.50 25.22
C GLY A 74 14.23 13.13 24.63
N GLN A 75 13.17 13.92 24.90
CA GLN A 75 11.90 13.79 24.16
C GLN A 75 11.96 14.57 22.85
N GLY A 76 12.26 13.84 21.77
CA GLY A 76 12.52 14.41 20.45
C GLY A 76 11.26 14.80 19.66
N CYS A 77 11.37 14.72 18.34
CA CYS A 77 10.31 15.13 17.43
C CYS A 77 9.09 14.19 17.52
N ARG A 78 7.96 14.73 18.02
CA ARG A 78 6.68 14.00 18.10
C ARG A 78 6.21 13.51 16.73
N GLN A 79 6.39 14.29 15.68
CA GLN A 79 5.99 13.89 14.33
C GLN A 79 6.77 12.63 13.89
N CYS A 80 8.10 12.65 14.04
CA CYS A 80 8.93 11.48 13.72
C CYS A 80 8.57 10.25 14.56
N TYR A 81 8.28 10.46 15.84
CA TYR A 81 7.78 9.40 16.71
C TYR A 81 6.47 8.80 16.19
N TRP A 82 5.48 9.64 15.85
CA TRP A 82 4.20 9.19 15.30
C TRP A 82 4.35 8.50 13.94
N ASP A 83 5.20 9.01 13.06
CA ASP A 83 5.46 8.40 11.74
C ASP A 83 6.11 7.01 11.90
N SER A 84 7.10 6.89 12.80
CA SER A 84 7.73 5.61 13.13
C SER A 84 6.73 4.62 13.74
N LEU A 85 5.92 5.09 14.69
CA LEU A 85 4.89 4.28 15.33
C LEU A 85 3.82 3.83 14.32
N HIS A 86 3.42 4.70 13.39
CA HIS A 86 2.47 4.37 12.33
C HIS A 86 3.02 3.29 11.41
N LYS A 87 4.28 3.40 10.96
CA LYS A 87 4.96 2.37 10.16
C LYS A 87 5.03 1.03 10.90
N LYS A 88 5.40 1.04 12.19
CA LYS A 88 5.44 -0.17 13.02
C LYS A 88 4.06 -0.83 13.13
N ARG A 89 3.02 -0.04 13.42
CA ARG A 89 1.63 -0.52 13.51
C ARG A 89 1.12 -1.09 12.18
N LEU A 90 1.47 -0.47 11.05
CA LEU A 90 1.12 -0.99 9.72
C LEU A 90 1.81 -2.33 9.44
N ALA A 91 3.10 -2.45 9.76
CA ALA A 91 3.84 -3.70 9.57
C ALA A 91 3.27 -4.84 10.44
N GLU A 92 3.00 -4.56 11.71
CA GLU A 92 2.39 -5.52 12.64
C GLU A 92 0.97 -5.89 12.20
N GLY A 93 0.16 -4.90 11.79
CA GLY A 93 -1.19 -5.13 11.27
C GLY A 93 -1.20 -5.97 10.00
N LYS A 94 -0.23 -5.74 9.09
CA LYS A 94 -0.04 -6.57 7.90
C LYS A 94 0.30 -8.01 8.29
N LYS A 95 1.23 -8.22 9.23
CA LYS A 95 1.61 -9.56 9.70
C LYS A 95 0.41 -10.32 10.25
N LYS A 96 -0.31 -9.72 11.21
CA LYS A 96 -1.53 -10.30 11.80
C LYS A 96 -2.61 -10.59 10.74
N PHE A 97 -2.76 -9.71 9.76
CA PHE A 97 -3.73 -9.91 8.70
C PHE A 97 -3.34 -11.08 7.78
N VAL A 98 -2.07 -11.19 7.38
CA VAL A 98 -1.59 -12.31 6.57
C VAL A 98 -1.70 -13.64 7.32
N GLU A 99 -1.35 -13.67 8.61
CA GLU A 99 -1.56 -14.84 9.48
C GLU A 99 -3.05 -15.23 9.54
N TRP A 100 -3.93 -14.25 9.68
CA TRP A 100 -5.38 -14.48 9.71
C TRP A 100 -5.95 -15.00 8.37
N LEU A 101 -5.39 -14.57 7.23
CA LEU A 101 -5.78 -15.08 5.91
C LEU A 101 -5.51 -16.59 5.79
N GLY A 102 -4.42 -17.06 6.41
CA GLY A 102 -4.01 -18.45 6.39
C GLY A 102 -3.82 -18.98 4.96
N GLU A 103 -4.22 -20.23 4.73
CA GLU A 103 -4.11 -20.89 3.43
C GLU A 103 -5.28 -20.57 2.48
N ASP A 104 -6.35 -19.96 2.99
CA ASP A 104 -7.56 -19.70 2.20
C ASP A 104 -7.35 -18.56 1.18
N PHE A 105 -6.51 -17.59 1.52
CA PHE A 105 -6.33 -16.36 0.75
C PHE A 105 -4.88 -15.89 0.71
N THR A 106 -4.48 -15.30 -0.42
CA THR A 106 -3.19 -14.62 -0.61
C THR A 106 -3.41 -13.11 -0.75
N LEU A 107 -2.71 -12.29 0.04
CA LEU A 107 -2.70 -10.84 -0.13
C LEU A 107 -1.79 -10.45 -1.31
N ILE A 108 -2.34 -9.75 -2.31
CA ILE A 108 -1.60 -9.30 -3.51
C ILE A 108 -1.17 -7.84 -3.39
N SER A 109 -2.05 -6.97 -2.88
CA SER A 109 -1.74 -5.53 -2.79
C SER A 109 -0.98 -5.16 -1.51
N GLU A 110 -0.47 -3.94 -1.49
CA GLU A 110 0.02 -3.30 -0.27
C GLU A 110 -1.08 -3.21 0.80
N TYR A 111 -0.70 -3.41 2.07
CA TYR A 111 -1.55 -3.24 3.23
C TYR A 111 -1.42 -1.81 3.77
N LYS A 112 -2.54 -1.08 3.80
CA LYS A 112 -2.58 0.34 4.23
C LYS A 112 -3.42 0.55 5.50
N GLY A 113 -3.74 -0.51 6.23
CA GLY A 113 -4.60 -0.49 7.42
C GLY A 113 -5.94 -1.23 7.24
N CYS A 114 -6.65 -1.42 8.34
CA CYS A 114 -7.86 -2.27 8.42
C CYS A 114 -9.09 -1.69 7.69
N ASP A 115 -9.21 -0.37 7.61
CA ASP A 115 -10.30 0.31 6.91
C ASP A 115 -10.05 0.46 5.40
N LYS A 116 -8.81 0.26 4.96
CA LYS A 116 -8.42 0.45 3.55
C LYS A 116 -8.74 -0.80 2.73
N LYS A 117 -8.99 -0.59 1.43
CA LYS A 117 -9.22 -1.66 0.48
C LYS A 117 -7.89 -2.31 0.10
N VAL A 118 -7.89 -3.64 0.07
CA VAL A 118 -6.80 -4.52 -0.35
C VAL A 118 -7.28 -5.39 -1.51
N ILE A 119 -6.33 -5.92 -2.28
CA ILE A 119 -6.56 -6.93 -3.31
C ILE A 119 -6.09 -8.27 -2.75
N VAL A 120 -7.00 -9.24 -2.71
CA VAL A 120 -6.76 -10.59 -2.21
C VAL A 120 -7.13 -11.61 -3.28
N LYS A 121 -6.46 -12.75 -3.25
CA LYS A 121 -6.72 -13.92 -4.10
C LYS A 121 -7.25 -15.04 -3.23
N ALA A 122 -8.39 -15.61 -3.55
CA ALA A 122 -8.82 -16.86 -2.95
C ALA A 122 -7.97 -18.02 -3.52
N ASN A 123 -7.32 -18.80 -2.67
CA ASN A 123 -6.44 -19.87 -3.13
C ASN A 123 -7.23 -21.05 -3.71
N LYS A 124 -8.40 -21.37 -3.12
CA LYS A 124 -9.31 -22.43 -3.59
C LYS A 124 -9.75 -22.29 -5.05
N CYS A 125 -10.18 -21.10 -5.48
CA CYS A 125 -10.70 -20.87 -6.85
C CYS A 125 -9.82 -19.95 -7.70
N GLY A 126 -8.75 -19.37 -7.13
CA GLY A 126 -7.89 -18.41 -7.81
C GLY A 126 -8.46 -17.00 -8.00
N HIS A 127 -9.71 -16.73 -7.58
CA HIS A 127 -10.36 -15.44 -7.79
C HIS A 127 -9.66 -14.30 -7.04
N VAL A 128 -9.27 -13.26 -7.80
CA VAL A 128 -8.68 -12.02 -7.28
C VAL A 128 -9.74 -10.93 -7.17
N PHE A 129 -9.90 -10.33 -5.99
CA PHE A 129 -10.88 -9.26 -5.77
C PHE A 129 -10.41 -8.20 -4.79
N LYS A 130 -11.00 -7.00 -4.96
CA LYS A 130 -10.78 -5.85 -4.08
C LYS A 130 -11.84 -5.83 -2.97
N THR A 131 -11.39 -5.78 -1.71
CA THR A 131 -12.26 -5.71 -0.53
C THR A 131 -11.57 -4.94 0.60
N SER A 132 -12.30 -4.44 1.60
CA SER A 132 -11.66 -3.96 2.84
C SER A 132 -11.27 -5.13 3.74
N VAL A 133 -10.23 -4.92 4.55
CA VAL A 133 -9.75 -5.92 5.53
C VAL A 133 -10.87 -6.26 6.52
N ARG A 134 -11.54 -5.26 7.10
CA ARG A 134 -12.68 -5.49 8.02
C ARG A 134 -13.78 -6.35 7.39
N ASN A 135 -14.19 -6.05 6.16
CA ASN A 135 -15.24 -6.84 5.49
C ASN A 135 -14.79 -8.27 5.21
N LEU A 136 -13.52 -8.45 4.85
CA LEU A 136 -12.97 -9.79 4.64
C LEU A 136 -12.89 -10.56 5.96
N GLN A 137 -12.50 -9.92 7.05
CA GLN A 137 -12.46 -10.53 8.38
C GLN A 137 -13.84 -10.98 8.88
N LEU A 138 -14.86 -10.14 8.70
CA LEU A 138 -16.23 -10.46 9.14
C LEU A 138 -16.87 -11.60 8.35
N ARG A 139 -16.58 -11.70 7.05
CA ARG A 139 -17.30 -12.62 6.17
C ARG A 139 -16.47 -13.85 5.78
N LYS A 140 -15.14 -13.77 5.89
CA LYS A 140 -14.12 -14.74 5.41
C LYS A 140 -14.56 -15.52 4.18
N MET A 141 -15.06 -14.82 3.15
CA MET A 141 -15.66 -15.46 1.98
C MET A 141 -15.15 -14.89 0.68
N CYS A 142 -14.89 -15.80 -0.26
CA CYS A 142 -14.84 -15.49 -1.67
C CYS A 142 -16.26 -15.57 -2.23
N LYS A 143 -16.73 -14.52 -2.92
CA LYS A 143 -18.08 -14.50 -3.53
C LYS A 143 -18.28 -15.59 -4.59
N VAL A 144 -17.20 -16.12 -5.15
CA VAL A 144 -17.23 -17.26 -6.09
C VAL A 144 -17.43 -18.57 -5.33
N CYS A 145 -16.67 -18.78 -4.24
CA CYS A 145 -16.78 -20.00 -3.44
C CYS A 145 -18.11 -20.12 -2.70
N TYR A 146 -18.71 -19.00 -2.26
CA TYR A 146 -19.86 -18.99 -1.32
C TYR A 146 -21.18 -18.47 -1.95
N GLY A 147 -21.27 -18.39 -3.28
CA GLY A 147 -22.54 -18.35 -4.02
C GLY A 147 -23.59 -17.31 -3.59
N LYS A 148 -23.54 -16.10 -4.17
CA LYS A 148 -24.73 -15.22 -4.35
C LYS A 148 -24.87 -14.63 -5.75
N ARG A 149 -24.09 -15.11 -6.72
CA ARG A 149 -24.17 -14.69 -8.13
C ARG A 149 -23.93 -15.91 -9.00
N LYS A 150 -24.82 -16.15 -9.97
CA LYS A 150 -24.71 -17.28 -10.90
C LYS A 150 -23.38 -17.23 -11.69
N TYR A 151 -22.89 -16.02 -12.03
CA TYR A 151 -21.51 -15.77 -12.46
C TYR A 151 -21.16 -14.29 -12.23
N PRO A 152 -20.02 -13.97 -11.60
CA PRO A 152 -19.46 -12.62 -11.77
C PRO A 152 -18.32 -12.56 -12.79
N TYR A 153 -17.95 -11.34 -13.15
CA TYR A 153 -17.09 -10.95 -14.27
C TYR A 153 -15.72 -11.66 -14.28
N ARG A 154 -15.46 -12.45 -15.35
CA ARG A 154 -14.16 -12.97 -15.88
C ARG A 154 -13.06 -13.27 -14.83
N TYR A 155 -12.95 -14.54 -14.43
CA TYR A 155 -12.25 -14.94 -13.19
C TYR A 155 -10.78 -15.28 -13.24
N THR A 156 -10.19 -15.48 -14.41
CA THR A 156 -8.75 -15.70 -14.52
C THR A 156 -8.14 -14.58 -15.32
N ILE A 157 -6.98 -14.07 -14.89
CA ILE A 157 -6.18 -13.11 -15.69
C ILE A 157 -6.02 -13.69 -17.09
N PHE A 158 -5.72 -14.99 -17.16
CA PHE A 158 -5.59 -15.73 -18.40
C PHE A 158 -6.89 -15.82 -19.21
N GLY A 159 -8.02 -16.27 -18.64
CA GLY A 159 -9.29 -16.40 -19.37
C GLY A 159 -9.83 -15.06 -19.86
N SER A 160 -9.65 -14.00 -19.07
CA SER A 160 -9.96 -12.63 -19.48
C SER A 160 -9.11 -12.19 -20.66
N TRP A 161 -7.80 -12.48 -20.61
CA TRP A 161 -6.86 -12.21 -21.68
C TRP A 161 -7.21 -13.03 -22.93
N LEU A 162 -7.48 -14.33 -22.77
CA LEU A 162 -7.80 -15.27 -23.84
C LEU A 162 -9.02 -14.82 -24.63
N LEU A 163 -10.12 -14.53 -23.93
CA LEU A 163 -11.35 -14.04 -24.54
C LEU A 163 -11.12 -12.74 -25.31
N LYS A 164 -10.41 -11.78 -24.70
CA LYS A 164 -10.13 -10.48 -25.31
C LYS A 164 -9.27 -10.64 -26.56
N GLU A 165 -8.21 -11.43 -26.48
CA GLU A 165 -7.24 -11.61 -27.56
C GLU A 165 -7.84 -12.40 -28.73
N ARG A 166 -8.58 -13.47 -28.44
CA ARG A 166 -9.31 -14.25 -29.45
C ARG A 166 -10.31 -13.36 -30.20
N GLN A 167 -11.11 -12.55 -29.49
CA GLN A 167 -12.04 -11.61 -30.11
C GLN A 167 -11.33 -10.53 -30.92
N ARG A 168 -10.19 -10.03 -30.45
CA ARG A 168 -9.35 -9.06 -31.19
C ARG A 168 -8.86 -9.62 -32.53
N LEU A 169 -8.52 -10.91 -32.57
CA LEU A 169 -8.08 -11.61 -33.79
C LEU A 169 -9.23 -12.14 -34.66
N GLY A 170 -10.49 -11.99 -34.22
CA GLY A 170 -11.65 -12.48 -34.95
C GLY A 170 -11.77 -14.01 -35.02
N ILE A 171 -11.10 -14.73 -34.13
CA ILE A 171 -11.08 -16.20 -34.11
C ILE A 171 -12.29 -16.72 -33.33
N SER A 172 -12.98 -17.77 -33.80
CA SER A 172 -14.05 -18.42 -33.03
C SER A 172 -13.47 -19.39 -31.99
N GLN A 173 -14.23 -19.74 -30.94
CA GLN A 173 -13.76 -20.75 -29.97
C GLN A 173 -13.53 -22.10 -30.66
N GLU A 174 -14.36 -22.45 -31.64
CA GLU A 174 -14.23 -23.65 -32.47
C GLU A 174 -12.93 -23.63 -33.29
N THR A 175 -12.60 -22.52 -33.97
CA THR A 175 -11.35 -22.41 -34.71
C THR A 175 -10.14 -22.53 -33.79
N LEU A 176 -10.18 -21.90 -32.62
CA LEU A 176 -9.09 -22.03 -31.63
C LEU A 176 -8.99 -23.46 -31.09
N SER A 177 -10.12 -24.15 -30.92
CA SER A 177 -10.17 -25.55 -30.53
C SER A 177 -9.49 -26.43 -31.57
N THR A 178 -9.82 -26.27 -32.84
CA THR A 178 -9.19 -27.01 -33.95
C THR A 178 -7.69 -26.76 -34.02
N LEU A 179 -7.24 -25.51 -33.89
CA LEU A 179 -5.82 -25.16 -33.95
C LEU A 179 -5.04 -25.72 -32.77
N SER A 180 -5.57 -25.58 -31.56
CA SER A 180 -4.86 -25.92 -30.35
C SER A 180 -5.00 -27.37 -29.91
N GLY A 181 -6.02 -28.09 -30.41
CA GLY A 181 -6.42 -29.40 -29.90
C GLY A 181 -7.03 -29.34 -28.49
N VAL A 182 -7.36 -28.15 -27.99
CA VAL A 182 -8.06 -27.98 -26.71
C VAL A 182 -9.55 -28.01 -26.98
N ASP A 183 -10.30 -28.79 -26.20
CA ASP A 183 -11.75 -28.91 -26.33
C ASP A 183 -12.46 -27.54 -26.31
N ASN A 184 -13.47 -27.37 -27.17
CA ASN A 184 -14.20 -26.11 -27.34
C ASN A 184 -14.97 -25.71 -26.06
N ALA A 185 -15.58 -26.68 -25.37
CA ALA A 185 -16.27 -26.42 -24.11
C ALA A 185 -15.27 -26.03 -23.02
N LEU A 186 -14.09 -26.66 -22.99
CA LEU A 186 -13.00 -26.27 -22.10
C LEU A 186 -12.50 -24.85 -22.37
N ILE A 187 -12.33 -24.44 -23.63
CA ILE A 187 -11.99 -23.05 -23.99
C ILE A 187 -13.07 -22.10 -23.47
N SER A 188 -14.35 -22.41 -23.68
CA SER A 188 -15.47 -21.63 -23.15
C SER A 188 -15.43 -21.54 -21.62
N HIS A 189 -15.19 -22.65 -20.92
CA HIS A 189 -15.05 -22.68 -19.47
C HIS A 189 -13.86 -21.84 -18.99
N ILE A 190 -12.74 -21.82 -19.71
CA ILE A 190 -11.58 -20.98 -19.41
C ILE A 190 -11.91 -19.49 -19.61
N GLU A 191 -12.52 -19.12 -20.74
CA GLU A 191 -12.91 -17.74 -21.07
C GLU A 191 -13.93 -17.17 -20.10
N ASN A 192 -14.90 -18.00 -19.70
CA ASN A 192 -15.91 -17.66 -18.70
C ASN A 192 -15.37 -17.76 -17.26
N GLY A 193 -14.13 -18.24 -17.09
CA GLY A 193 -13.47 -18.38 -15.78
C GLY A 193 -14.09 -19.45 -14.89
N GLN A 194 -14.80 -20.41 -15.47
CA GLN A 194 -15.30 -21.62 -14.83
C GLN A 194 -14.21 -22.66 -14.63
N TYR A 195 -13.15 -22.61 -15.46
CA TYR A 195 -12.00 -23.50 -15.38
C TYR A 195 -10.69 -22.71 -15.31
N LYS A 196 -9.81 -23.08 -14.38
CA LYS A 196 -8.46 -22.54 -14.27
C LYS A 196 -7.50 -23.44 -15.05
N ALA A 197 -7.16 -23.03 -16.27
CA ALA A 197 -6.18 -23.71 -17.10
C ALA A 197 -4.84 -23.88 -16.38
N ASP A 198 -4.24 -25.07 -16.48
CA ASP A 198 -2.85 -25.29 -16.09
C ASP A 198 -1.88 -24.58 -17.05
N GLU A 199 -0.60 -24.60 -16.71
CA GLU A 199 0.43 -23.90 -17.49
C GLU A 199 0.59 -24.47 -18.91
N ALA A 200 0.41 -25.79 -19.10
CA ALA A 200 0.53 -26.44 -20.40
C ALA A 200 -0.60 -25.98 -21.35
N ILE A 201 -1.85 -25.96 -20.87
CA ILE A 201 -3.00 -25.46 -21.62
C ILE A 201 -2.85 -23.97 -21.90
N GLN A 202 -2.39 -23.18 -20.93
CA GLN A 202 -2.17 -21.74 -21.11
C GLN A 202 -1.13 -21.46 -22.21
N ASN A 203 0.01 -22.14 -22.18
CA ASN A 203 1.08 -21.97 -23.15
C ASN A 203 0.67 -22.43 -24.54
N ARG A 204 -0.05 -23.55 -24.64
CA ARG A 204 -0.61 -24.04 -25.91
C ARG A 204 -1.57 -23.05 -26.55
N LEU A 205 -2.54 -22.53 -25.80
CA LEU A 205 -3.50 -21.56 -26.31
C LEU A 205 -2.83 -20.23 -26.72
N LYS A 206 -1.82 -19.77 -25.96
CA LYS A 206 -1.01 -18.60 -26.33
C LYS A 206 -0.28 -18.81 -27.64
N TYR A 207 0.44 -19.92 -27.77
CA TYR A 207 1.21 -20.25 -28.96
C TYR A 207 0.36 -20.17 -30.23
N TYR A 208 -0.82 -20.79 -30.23
CA TYR A 208 -1.67 -20.80 -31.43
C TYR A 208 -2.31 -19.45 -31.74
N LEU A 209 -2.61 -18.63 -30.73
CA LEU A 209 -3.06 -17.25 -30.96
C LEU A 209 -1.95 -16.37 -31.55
N GLU A 210 -0.72 -16.52 -31.07
CA GLU A 210 0.44 -15.82 -31.63
C GLU A 210 0.75 -16.26 -33.07
N LYS A 211 0.70 -17.57 -33.36
CA LYS A 211 0.88 -18.07 -34.73
C LYS A 211 -0.22 -17.62 -35.68
N TYR A 212 -1.47 -17.55 -35.21
CA TYR A 212 -2.56 -17.02 -36.03
C TYR A 212 -2.34 -15.54 -36.37
N LYS A 213 -1.79 -14.76 -35.44
CA LYS A 213 -1.40 -13.37 -35.70
C LYS A 213 -0.40 -13.34 -36.87
N ASP A 214 0.66 -14.14 -36.82
CA ASP A 214 1.67 -14.20 -37.89
C ASP A 214 1.07 -14.60 -39.25
N TRP A 215 0.15 -15.57 -39.27
CA TRP A 215 -0.53 -16.00 -40.50
C TRP A 215 -1.49 -14.95 -41.07
N SER A 216 -2.17 -14.18 -40.21
CA SER A 216 -3.09 -13.12 -40.64
C SER A 216 -2.39 -11.86 -41.16
N VAL A 217 -1.12 -11.62 -40.79
CA VAL A 217 -0.31 -10.54 -41.38
C VAL A 217 0.15 -10.91 -42.80
N GLY A 218 0.31 -12.20 -43.10
CA GLY A 218 0.69 -12.69 -44.44
C GLY A 218 -0.44 -12.73 -45.49
N THR A 219 -1.69 -12.47 -45.11
CA THR A 219 -2.87 -12.62 -45.98
C THR A 219 -3.53 -11.30 -46.41
N HIS A 220 -2.87 -10.17 -46.20
CA HIS A 220 -3.32 -8.87 -46.77
C HIS A 220 -3.17 -8.75 -48.29
N ASP A 221 -2.79 -9.83 -49.00
CA ASP A 221 -2.61 -9.80 -50.46
C ASP A 221 -3.50 -10.76 -51.27
N ARG A 222 -4.55 -11.37 -50.69
CA ARG A 222 -5.50 -12.14 -51.50
C ARG A 222 -6.95 -11.88 -51.10
N ASN A 223 -7.57 -11.02 -51.90
CA ASN A 223 -9.01 -10.87 -52.08
C ASN A 223 -9.73 -12.22 -52.05
N PHE A 224 -10.48 -12.48 -50.98
CA PHE A 224 -11.62 -13.40 -51.05
C PHE A 224 -12.90 -12.58 -50.87
N LYS A 225 -13.31 -11.94 -51.97
CA LYS A 225 -14.63 -11.34 -52.10
C LYS A 225 -15.66 -12.45 -51.87
N ARG A 226 -16.48 -12.30 -50.84
CA ARG A 226 -17.72 -13.05 -50.66
C ARG A 226 -18.61 -12.83 -51.88
N SER A 227 -18.71 -13.82 -52.77
CA SER A 227 -19.81 -13.88 -53.74
C SER A 227 -21.07 -14.30 -52.99
N ARG A 228 -21.94 -13.32 -52.76
CA ARG A 228 -23.32 -13.53 -52.29
C ARG A 228 -24.09 -14.10 -53.48
N SER A 229 -24.43 -15.39 -53.41
CA SER A 229 -25.34 -16.05 -54.34
C SER A 229 -26.72 -15.43 -54.18
N GLN A 230 -27.09 -14.53 -55.10
CA GLN A 230 -28.49 -14.30 -55.46
C GLN A 230 -28.89 -15.45 -56.37
N TYR A 231 -29.88 -16.22 -55.96
CA TYR A 231 -30.74 -16.93 -56.90
C TYR A 231 -32.18 -16.77 -56.42
N ASP A 232 -32.95 -16.21 -57.35
CA ASP A 232 -34.37 -16.45 -57.61
C ASP A 232 -34.83 -17.89 -57.33
#